data_AF-A0A3A8SSH2-F1
#
_entry.id   AF-A0A3A8SSH2-F1
#
_cell.length_a   1.000
_cell.length_b   1.000
_cell.length_c   1.000
_cell.angle_alpha   90.00
_cell.angle_beta   90.00
_cell.angle_gamma   90.00
#
_symmetry.space_group_name_H-M   'P 1'
#
loop_
_entity.id
_entity.type
_entity.pdbx_description
1 polymer ?
#
loop_
_entity_poly.entity_id
_entity_poly.type
_entity_poly.pdbx_seq_one_letter_code
_entity_poly.pdbx_strand_id
1 'polypeptide(L)'
;MELGTGLEWTRQDDETRFELPVRGEYGLSDRVQVEAKVALTTPEDPRGLDTAEAGIGLALINDSRRGFTLSVGMDLEATRDMTDDRFRPGFAPYLLAYQDVGPVGFNLQLKAEELPGVRGLGNELHPDFAAGAVLALGPLRPMVEAGWRDEDGTSTVLLSPGLLARPLKSLEFGVAVPWRFHAGGARDVGVIGMLTWQGGGA
;
A
#
# COMPACT_ATOMS: atom_id res chain seq x y z
N MET A 1 -17.71 3.38 0.45
CA MET A 1 -17.19 2.11 -0.07
C MET A 1 -16.33 2.43 -1.27
N GLU A 2 -15.14 1.85 -1.27
CA GLU A 2 -14.16 1.93 -2.34
C GLU A 2 -13.73 0.51 -2.70
N LEU A 3 -13.55 0.25 -3.99
CA LEU A 3 -13.00 -1.01 -4.50
C LEU A 3 -11.87 -0.67 -5.45
N GLY A 4 -10.73 -1.32 -5.29
CA GLY A 4 -9.56 -1.12 -6.12
C GLY A 4 -9.01 -2.44 -6.64
N THR A 5 -8.51 -2.42 -7.87
CA THR A 5 -7.70 -3.52 -8.40
C THR A 5 -6.65 -2.97 -9.35
N GLY A 6 -5.63 -3.76 -9.66
CA GLY A 6 -4.57 -3.30 -10.52
C GLY A 6 -3.70 -4.42 -11.06
N LEU A 7 -2.59 -4.02 -11.64
CA LEU A 7 -1.51 -4.89 -12.07
C LEU A 7 -0.21 -4.28 -11.58
N GLU A 8 0.55 -5.04 -10.80
CA GLU A 8 1.94 -4.73 -10.49
C GLU A 8 2.83 -5.67 -11.30
N TRP A 9 3.81 -5.07 -11.97
CA TRP A 9 4.92 -5.77 -12.60
C TRP A 9 6.20 -5.32 -11.93
N THR A 10 7.05 -6.24 -11.54
CA THR A 10 8.36 -5.96 -10.94
C THR A 10 9.44 -6.83 -11.58
N ARG A 11 10.63 -6.25 -11.72
CA ARG A 11 11.82 -6.95 -12.20
C ARG A 11 12.99 -6.74 -11.25
N GLN A 12 13.58 -7.86 -10.81
CA GLN A 12 14.76 -7.93 -9.95
C GLN A 12 15.71 -9.00 -10.50
N ASP A 13 16.97 -8.66 -10.76
CA ASP A 13 18.05 -9.61 -11.10
C ASP A 13 17.65 -10.75 -12.09
N ASP A 14 16.92 -10.38 -13.15
CA ASP A 14 16.35 -11.24 -14.22
C ASP A 14 15.11 -12.09 -13.88
N GLU A 15 14.63 -12.03 -12.66
CA GLU A 15 13.30 -12.54 -12.30
C GLU A 15 12.23 -11.47 -12.56
N THR A 16 11.07 -11.93 -13.05
CA THR A 16 9.90 -11.08 -13.30
C THR A 16 8.75 -11.59 -12.48
N ARG A 17 8.10 -10.68 -11.74
CA ARG A 17 6.91 -10.98 -10.95
C ARG A 17 5.75 -10.13 -11.41
N PHE A 18 4.56 -10.74 -11.42
CA PHE A 18 3.32 -10.06 -11.70
C PHE A 18 2.31 -10.35 -10.60
N GLU A 19 1.64 -9.30 -10.15
CA GLU A 19 0.63 -9.36 -9.10
C GLU A 19 -0.63 -8.63 -9.50
N LEU A 20 -1.76 -9.18 -9.11
CA LEU A 20 -3.07 -8.56 -9.24
C LEU A 20 -3.55 -8.17 -7.83
N PRO A 21 -3.25 -6.95 -7.35
CA PRO A 21 -3.79 -6.47 -6.10
C PRO A 21 -5.31 -6.28 -6.22
N VAL A 22 -6.02 -6.67 -5.18
CA VAL A 22 -7.45 -6.40 -5.00
C VAL A 22 -7.64 -5.83 -3.60
N ARG A 23 -8.28 -4.66 -3.51
CA ARG A 23 -8.59 -4.00 -2.23
C ARG A 23 -10.05 -3.59 -2.17
N GLY A 24 -10.60 -3.61 -0.97
CA GLY A 24 -11.92 -3.05 -0.69
C GLY A 24 -11.91 -2.32 0.64
N GLU A 25 -12.45 -1.10 0.66
CA GLU A 25 -12.57 -0.27 1.84
C GLU A 25 -14.03 0.10 2.08
N TYR A 26 -14.45 0.05 3.34
CA TYR A 26 -15.78 0.46 3.77
C TYR A 26 -15.70 1.36 5.01
N GLY A 27 -16.10 2.62 4.84
CA GLY A 27 -16.34 3.54 5.95
C GLY A 27 -17.62 3.14 6.70
N LEU A 28 -17.47 2.72 7.95
CA LEU A 28 -18.59 2.49 8.88
C LEU A 28 -19.13 3.82 9.42
N SER A 29 -18.29 4.85 9.49
CA SER A 29 -18.62 6.22 9.89
C SER A 29 -17.61 7.22 9.30
N ASP A 30 -17.72 8.49 9.66
CA ASP A 30 -16.72 9.54 9.37
C ASP A 30 -15.35 9.30 10.01
N ARG A 31 -15.26 8.34 10.94
CA ARG A 31 -14.04 8.03 11.70
C ARG A 31 -13.58 6.60 11.59
N VAL A 32 -14.49 5.64 11.41
CA VAL A 32 -14.14 4.21 11.43
C VAL A 32 -14.21 3.66 10.02
N GLN A 33 -13.12 3.03 9.59
CA GLN A 33 -13.02 2.34 8.31
C GLN A 33 -12.58 0.90 8.52
N VAL A 34 -13.06 0.00 7.66
CA VAL A 34 -12.54 -1.36 7.53
C VAL A 34 -12.02 -1.56 6.13
N GLU A 35 -10.94 -2.32 6.00
CA GLU A 35 -10.30 -2.61 4.73
C GLU A 35 -10.02 -4.11 4.61
N ALA A 36 -10.05 -4.63 3.40
CA ALA A 36 -9.50 -5.94 3.07
C ALA A 36 -8.64 -5.82 1.80
N LYS A 37 -7.48 -6.46 1.80
CA LYS A 37 -6.56 -6.51 0.66
C LYS A 37 -6.14 -7.94 0.38
N VAL A 38 -5.93 -8.26 -0.89
CA VAL A 38 -5.46 -9.57 -1.35
C VAL A 38 -4.49 -9.35 -2.52
N ALA A 39 -3.33 -10.00 -2.49
CA ALA A 39 -2.39 -10.01 -3.61
C ALA A 39 -2.39 -11.40 -4.28
N LEU A 40 -2.86 -11.45 -5.52
CA LEU A 40 -2.90 -12.67 -6.33
C LEU A 40 -1.70 -12.70 -7.27
N THR A 41 -0.87 -13.74 -7.20
CA THR A 41 0.24 -13.97 -8.12
C THR A 41 -0.23 -14.62 -9.42
N THR A 42 0.41 -14.27 -10.54
CA THR A 42 0.05 -14.75 -11.88
C THR A 42 0.21 -16.27 -12.10
N PRO A 43 -0.40 -16.83 -13.17
CA PRO A 43 -0.65 -18.27 -13.32
C PRO A 43 0.58 -19.19 -13.45
N GLU A 44 1.78 -18.64 -13.61
CA GLU A 44 3.02 -19.43 -13.67
C GLU A 44 3.35 -20.02 -12.29
N ASP A 45 2.89 -19.40 -11.21
CA ASP A 45 2.85 -20.01 -9.89
C ASP A 45 1.47 -20.67 -9.65
N PRO A 46 1.36 -22.01 -9.55
CA PRO A 46 0.10 -22.70 -9.29
C PRO A 46 -0.54 -22.36 -7.93
N ARG A 47 0.14 -21.56 -7.10
CA ARG A 47 -0.19 -21.25 -5.72
C ARG A 47 -1.18 -20.08 -5.57
N GLY A 48 -1.25 -19.16 -6.53
CA GLY A 48 -2.33 -18.18 -6.77
C GLY A 48 -2.63 -17.11 -5.71
N LEU A 49 -2.15 -17.26 -4.47
CA LEU A 49 -2.37 -16.32 -3.37
C LEU A 49 -1.14 -16.29 -2.45
N ASP A 50 -0.56 -15.11 -2.30
CA ASP A 50 0.64 -14.89 -1.47
C ASP A 50 0.27 -14.26 -0.12
N THR A 51 -0.53 -13.18 -0.15
CA THR A 51 -0.91 -12.43 1.04
C THR A 51 -2.41 -12.08 1.04
N ALA A 52 -2.98 -12.11 2.24
CA ALA A 52 -4.31 -11.57 2.52
C ALA A 52 -4.24 -10.69 3.78
N GLU A 53 -4.90 -9.55 3.74
CA GLU A 53 -4.90 -8.57 4.83
C GLU A 53 -6.32 -8.11 5.12
N ALA A 54 -6.61 -7.87 6.40
CA ALA A 54 -7.84 -7.23 6.85
C ALA A 54 -7.52 -6.21 7.93
N GLY A 55 -8.00 -4.98 7.74
CA GLY A 55 -7.63 -3.83 8.54
C GLY A 55 -8.81 -3.10 9.14
N ILE A 56 -8.54 -2.42 10.26
CA ILE A 56 -9.44 -1.41 10.83
C ILE A 56 -8.66 -0.12 11.08
N GLY A 57 -9.25 1.00 10.66
CA GLY A 57 -8.71 2.34 10.86
C GLY A 57 -9.67 3.25 11.63
N LEU A 58 -9.09 4.15 12.41
CA LEU A 58 -9.77 5.17 13.20
C LEU A 58 -9.15 6.55 12.93
N ALA A 59 -9.95 7.48 12.41
CA ALA A 59 -9.59 8.88 12.32
C ALA A 59 -9.62 9.52 13.73
N LEU A 60 -8.44 9.85 14.25
CA LEU A 60 -8.26 10.57 15.50
C LEU A 60 -8.59 12.05 15.33
N ILE A 61 -8.20 12.62 14.18
CA ILE A 61 -8.45 14.00 13.80
C ILE A 61 -8.97 13.99 12.37
N ASN A 62 -10.08 14.67 12.14
CA ASN A 62 -10.63 14.94 10.81
C ASN A 62 -11.08 16.40 10.77
N ASP A 63 -10.21 17.27 10.27
CA ASP A 63 -10.47 18.70 10.08
C ASP A 63 -10.61 19.02 8.60
N SER A 64 -11.82 18.85 8.09
CA SER A 64 -12.18 19.14 6.70
C SER A 64 -11.99 20.61 6.31
N ARG A 65 -11.98 21.55 7.25
CA ARG A 65 -11.73 22.98 6.95
C ARG A 65 -10.26 23.24 6.63
N ARG A 66 -9.38 22.48 7.27
CA ARG A 66 -7.93 22.55 7.04
C ARG A 66 -7.42 21.48 6.09
N GLY A 67 -8.30 20.59 5.61
CA GLY A 67 -7.92 19.45 4.78
C GLY A 67 -6.93 18.50 5.48
N PHE A 68 -7.06 18.37 6.80
CA PHE A 68 -6.15 17.57 7.63
C PHE A 68 -6.87 16.35 8.19
N THR A 69 -6.25 15.19 8.06
CA THR A 69 -6.69 13.96 8.69
C THR A 69 -5.52 13.24 9.34
N LEU A 70 -5.70 12.76 10.57
CA LEU A 70 -4.78 11.87 11.26
C LEU A 70 -5.55 10.62 11.68
N SER A 71 -5.07 9.47 11.24
CA SER A 71 -5.68 8.18 11.51
C SER A 71 -4.66 7.21 12.08
N VAL A 72 -5.14 6.29 12.89
CA VAL A 72 -4.38 5.11 13.34
C VAL A 72 -5.17 3.87 13.01
N GLY A 73 -4.49 2.75 12.82
CA GLY A 73 -5.16 1.50 12.57
C GLY A 73 -4.23 0.32 12.78
N MET A 74 -4.77 -0.84 12.45
CA MET A 74 -4.03 -2.09 12.51
C MET A 74 -4.54 -3.00 11.40
N ASP A 75 -3.61 -3.57 10.66
CA ASP A 75 -3.86 -4.63 9.70
C ASP A 75 -3.53 -5.98 10.36
N LEU A 76 -4.38 -6.98 10.10
CA LEU A 76 -4.09 -8.38 10.35
C LEU A 76 -3.70 -8.99 9.02
N GLU A 77 -2.55 -9.62 8.99
CA GLU A 77 -1.93 -10.12 7.77
C GLU A 77 -1.86 -11.64 7.85
N ALA A 78 -2.04 -12.30 6.71
CA ALA A 78 -1.81 -13.71 6.54
C ALA A 78 -0.88 -13.88 5.34
N THR A 79 0.39 -14.16 5.62
CA THR A 79 1.44 -14.30 4.61
C THR A 79 1.79 -15.77 4.45
N ARG A 80 1.86 -16.23 3.21
CA ARG A 80 2.24 -17.60 2.91
C ARG A 80 3.74 -17.82 3.09
N ASP A 81 4.11 -18.83 3.86
CA ASP A 81 5.49 -19.28 4.01
C ASP A 81 5.93 -20.06 2.76
N MET A 82 7.01 -19.61 2.11
CA MET A 82 7.55 -20.25 0.91
C MET A 82 8.08 -21.66 1.15
N THR A 83 8.34 -22.05 2.40
CA THR A 83 8.96 -23.33 2.77
C THR A 83 7.95 -24.45 2.93
N ASP A 84 6.81 -24.17 3.58
CA ASP A 84 5.81 -25.18 3.95
C ASP A 84 4.39 -24.87 3.48
N ASP A 85 4.23 -23.82 2.66
CA ASP A 85 2.97 -23.35 2.08
C ASP A 85 1.88 -22.98 3.10
N ARG A 86 2.23 -22.81 4.38
CA ARG A 86 1.26 -22.41 5.42
C ARG A 86 1.16 -20.90 5.50
N PHE A 87 -0.06 -20.42 5.72
CA PHE A 87 -0.29 -19.03 6.10
C PHE A 87 0.14 -18.80 7.53
N ARG A 88 0.94 -17.77 7.71
CA ARG A 88 1.41 -17.31 9.00
C ARG A 88 0.73 -15.98 9.32
N PRO A 89 0.10 -15.86 10.50
CA PRO A 89 -0.50 -14.60 10.90
C PRO A 89 0.61 -13.58 11.21
N GLY A 90 0.38 -12.34 10.80
CA GLY A 90 1.13 -11.16 11.19
C GLY A 90 0.15 -10.06 11.60
N PHE A 91 0.70 -8.98 12.14
CA PHE A 91 -0.08 -7.76 12.37
C PHE A 91 0.78 -6.55 12.10
N ALA A 92 0.13 -5.47 11.69
CA ALA A 92 0.81 -4.23 11.39
C ALA A 92 0.02 -3.00 11.86
N PRO A 93 0.34 -2.45 13.05
CA PRO A 93 -0.15 -1.14 13.41
C PRO A 93 0.36 -0.09 12.43
N TYR A 94 -0.49 0.89 12.15
CA TYR A 94 -0.12 2.01 11.30
C TYR A 94 -0.66 3.34 11.83
N LEU A 95 -0.01 4.40 11.37
CA LEU A 95 -0.44 5.79 11.48
C LEU A 95 -0.42 6.42 10.10
N LEU A 96 -1.51 7.09 9.74
CA LEU A 96 -1.67 7.81 8.49
C LEU A 96 -1.94 9.28 8.77
N ALA A 97 -1.23 10.17 8.09
CA ALA A 97 -1.53 11.59 8.10
C ALA A 97 -1.72 12.09 6.67
N TYR A 98 -2.75 12.91 6.46
CA TYR A 98 -3.05 13.55 5.20
C TYR A 98 -3.23 15.05 5.41
N GLN A 99 -2.70 15.86 4.50
CA GLN A 99 -2.82 17.31 4.55
C GLN A 99 -2.92 17.91 3.15
N ASP A 100 -3.98 18.66 2.89
CA ASP A 100 -4.08 19.53 1.71
C ASP A 100 -3.48 20.91 1.99
N VAL A 101 -2.56 21.37 1.13
CA VAL A 101 -2.01 22.73 1.13
C VAL A 101 -2.18 23.35 -0.25
N GLY A 102 -3.29 24.07 -0.43
CA GLY A 102 -3.65 24.62 -1.74
C GLY A 102 -3.92 23.49 -2.75
N PRO A 103 -3.23 23.46 -3.91
CA PRO A 103 -3.40 22.39 -4.89
C PRO A 103 -2.57 21.13 -4.60
N VAL A 104 -1.78 21.10 -3.52
CA VAL A 104 -0.90 19.98 -3.20
C VAL A 104 -1.47 19.20 -2.02
N GLY A 105 -1.72 17.91 -2.21
CA GLY A 105 -2.04 16.98 -1.14
C GLY A 105 -0.78 16.24 -0.71
N PHE A 106 -0.56 16.12 0.60
CA PHE A 106 0.53 15.35 1.19
C PHE A 106 -0.02 14.15 1.94
N ASN A 107 0.65 13.02 1.83
CA ASN A 107 0.39 11.85 2.65
C ASN A 107 1.67 11.46 3.42
N LEU A 108 1.45 10.84 4.58
CA LEU A 108 2.47 10.23 5.40
C LEU A 108 1.90 8.93 5.96
N GLN A 109 2.65 7.85 5.83
CA GLN A 109 2.35 6.55 6.41
C GLN A 109 3.54 6.10 7.24
N LEU A 110 3.22 5.65 8.45
CA LEU A 110 4.12 4.90 9.32
C LEU A 110 3.44 3.57 9.58
N LYS A 111 4.11 2.46 9.28
CA LYS A 111 3.62 1.10 9.54
C LYS A 111 4.75 0.34 10.23
N ALA A 112 4.41 -0.58 11.12
CA ALA A 112 5.37 -1.49 11.72
C ALA A 112 4.83 -2.90 11.54
N GLU A 113 5.41 -3.67 10.64
CA GLU A 113 4.95 -5.01 10.28
C GLU A 113 5.64 -6.04 11.19
N GLU A 114 4.87 -6.85 11.92
CA GLU A 114 5.40 -8.08 12.51
C GLU A 114 5.35 -9.17 11.44
N LEU A 115 6.48 -9.40 10.77
CA LEU A 115 6.60 -10.51 9.84
C LEU A 115 6.71 -11.80 10.64
N PRO A 116 5.99 -12.86 10.24
CA PRO A 116 6.05 -14.12 10.93
C PRO A 116 7.43 -14.75 10.79
N GLY A 117 8.18 -14.79 11.90
CA GLY A 117 9.55 -15.30 11.93
C GLY A 117 9.70 -16.70 11.31
N VAL A 118 10.47 -16.78 10.23
CA VAL A 118 10.89 -18.05 9.64
C VAL A 118 11.91 -18.70 10.58
N ARG A 119 11.64 -19.94 11.03
CA ARG A 119 12.49 -20.76 11.93
C ARG A 119 12.47 -20.43 13.43
N GLY A 120 11.38 -19.91 13.98
CA GLY A 120 11.23 -19.79 15.44
C GLY A 120 12.16 -18.76 16.09
N LEU A 121 12.62 -17.79 15.30
CA LEU A 121 13.34 -16.60 15.75
C LEU A 121 12.38 -15.40 15.64
N GLY A 122 12.27 -14.66 16.75
CA GLY A 122 11.81 -13.26 16.89
C GLY A 122 10.52 -12.82 16.19
N ASN A 123 9.53 -12.39 16.99
CA ASN A 123 8.58 -11.35 16.57
C ASN A 123 9.35 -10.03 16.39
N GLU A 124 10.02 -9.85 15.25
CA GLU A 124 10.70 -8.60 14.93
C GLU A 124 9.75 -7.67 14.20
N LEU A 125 9.77 -6.40 14.60
CA LEU A 125 8.95 -5.36 13.99
C LEU A 125 9.78 -4.66 12.91
N HIS A 126 9.27 -4.71 11.69
CA HIS A 126 9.87 -4.11 10.51
C HIS A 126 9.22 -2.74 10.27
N PRO A 127 9.93 -1.63 10.51
CA PRO A 127 9.38 -0.32 10.27
C PRO A 127 9.31 -0.04 8.76
N ASP A 128 8.18 0.54 8.36
CA ASP A 128 7.93 1.04 7.02
C ASP A 128 7.44 2.49 7.13
N PHE A 129 8.06 3.35 6.34
CA PHE A 129 7.77 4.75 6.20
C PHE A 129 7.46 5.05 4.74
N ALA A 130 6.36 5.73 4.47
CA ALA A 130 6.10 6.29 3.16
C ALA A 130 5.61 7.73 3.27
N ALA A 131 6.05 8.59 2.37
CA ALA A 131 5.59 9.97 2.25
C ALA A 131 5.42 10.32 0.79
N GLY A 132 4.33 11.01 0.49
CA GLY A 132 3.94 11.28 -0.89
C GLY A 132 3.31 12.65 -1.04
N ALA A 133 3.33 13.11 -2.27
CA ALA A 133 2.70 14.36 -2.67
C ALA A 133 1.96 14.17 -3.99
N VAL A 134 0.78 14.78 -4.09
CA VAL A 134 -0.04 14.82 -5.31
C VAL A 134 -0.38 16.27 -5.67
N LEU A 135 -0.25 16.61 -6.94
CA LEU A 135 -0.57 17.93 -7.47
C LEU A 135 -1.92 17.93 -8.19
N ALA A 136 -2.94 18.49 -7.55
CA ALA A 136 -4.33 18.49 -8.01
C ALA A 136 -4.69 19.73 -8.87
N LEU A 137 -3.97 19.94 -9.98
CA LEU A 137 -4.23 21.08 -10.90
C LEU A 137 -5.31 20.81 -11.95
N GLY A 138 -5.86 19.60 -12.01
CA GLY A 138 -6.84 19.23 -13.03
C GLY A 138 -7.22 17.75 -13.01
N PRO A 139 -7.69 17.22 -14.15
CA PRO A 139 -8.10 15.82 -14.27
C PRO A 139 -6.91 14.85 -14.20
N LEU A 140 -5.72 15.32 -14.60
CA LEU A 140 -4.45 14.60 -14.47
C LEU A 140 -3.67 15.20 -13.30
N ARG A 141 -3.22 14.34 -12.39
CA ARG A 141 -2.60 14.73 -11.12
C ARG A 141 -1.26 14.00 -10.98
N PRO A 142 -0.14 14.67 -11.28
CA PRO A 142 1.18 14.11 -11.01
C PRO A 142 1.32 13.81 -9.53
N MET A 143 1.97 12.69 -9.22
CA MET A 143 2.31 12.30 -7.86
C MET A 143 3.75 11.81 -7.77
N VAL A 144 4.28 11.86 -6.57
CA VAL A 144 5.53 11.20 -6.21
C VAL A 144 5.38 10.65 -4.80
N GLU A 145 5.87 9.45 -4.59
CA GLU A 145 5.98 8.83 -3.28
C GLU A 145 7.41 8.40 -3.04
N ALA A 146 7.90 8.60 -1.83
CA ALA A 146 9.16 8.08 -1.37
C ALA A 146 8.91 7.24 -0.13
N GLY A 147 9.53 6.08 -0.07
CA GLY A 147 9.38 5.16 1.05
C GLY A 147 10.72 4.62 1.52
N TRP A 148 10.72 4.12 2.74
CA TRP A 148 11.81 3.38 3.32
C TRP A 148 11.24 2.23 4.13
N ARG A 149 11.75 1.04 3.89
CA ARG A 149 11.36 -0.19 4.57
C ARG A 149 12.62 -0.93 5.03
N ASP A 150 12.56 -1.51 6.21
CA ASP A 150 13.64 -2.36 6.73
C ASP A 150 13.12 -3.78 6.94
N GLU A 151 13.46 -4.68 6.02
CA GLU A 151 13.00 -6.06 6.00
C GLU A 151 14.20 -7.00 6.20
N ASP A 152 14.16 -7.85 7.23
CA ASP A 152 15.20 -8.85 7.53
C ASP A 152 16.64 -8.30 7.50
N GLY A 153 16.83 -7.07 8.00
CA GLY A 153 18.13 -6.38 8.03
C GLY A 153 18.60 -5.81 6.68
N THR A 154 17.74 -5.83 5.66
CA THR A 154 17.95 -5.18 4.37
C THR A 154 17.06 -3.95 4.25
N SER A 155 17.68 -2.78 4.37
CA SER A 155 16.99 -1.52 4.14
C SER A 155 16.80 -1.25 2.65
N THR A 156 15.56 -0.91 2.28
CA THR A 156 15.14 -0.60 0.92
C THR A 156 14.56 0.81 0.88
N VAL A 157 15.02 1.64 -0.06
CA VAL A 157 14.42 2.94 -0.36
C VAL A 157 13.58 2.83 -1.62
N LEU A 158 12.35 3.32 -1.56
CA LEU A 158 11.42 3.42 -2.68
C LEU A 158 11.35 4.86 -3.18
N LEU A 159 11.34 5.06 -4.49
CA LEU A 159 10.89 6.30 -5.12
C LEU A 159 9.94 5.95 -6.26
N SER A 160 8.71 6.45 -6.19
CA SER A 160 7.62 6.08 -7.10
C SER A 160 6.97 7.34 -7.68
N PRO A 161 7.51 7.88 -8.79
CA PRO A 161 6.77 8.87 -9.58
C PRO A 161 5.54 8.22 -10.23
N GLY A 162 4.46 8.98 -10.31
CA GLY A 162 3.21 8.49 -10.90
C GLY A 162 2.30 9.59 -11.41
N LEU A 163 1.18 9.14 -11.96
CA LEU A 163 0.12 9.97 -12.50
C LEU A 163 -1.23 9.38 -12.11
N LEU A 164 -2.09 10.19 -11.51
CA LEU A 164 -3.47 9.86 -11.25
C LEU A 164 -4.38 10.59 -12.25
N ALA A 165 -5.45 9.93 -12.68
CA ALA A 165 -6.48 10.47 -13.53
C ALA A 165 -7.85 10.20 -12.91
N ARG A 166 -8.70 11.22 -12.81
CA ARG A 166 -10.10 11.07 -12.39
C ARG A 166 -11.05 11.38 -13.54
N PRO A 167 -11.25 10.45 -14.48
CA PRO A 167 -12.17 10.68 -15.61
C PRO A 167 -13.63 10.85 -15.16
N LEU A 168 -14.01 10.24 -14.03
CA LEU A 168 -15.34 10.36 -13.43
C LEU A 168 -15.21 10.63 -11.92
N LYS A 169 -16.27 11.13 -11.29
CA LYS A 169 -16.29 11.34 -9.83
C LYS A 169 -16.12 10.04 -9.04
N SER A 170 -16.56 8.93 -9.62
CA SER A 170 -16.57 7.60 -9.01
C SER A 170 -15.45 6.69 -9.50
N LEU A 171 -14.54 7.18 -10.36
CA LEU A 171 -13.51 6.36 -10.99
C LEU A 171 -12.19 7.12 -11.03
N GLU A 172 -11.16 6.51 -10.46
CA GLU A 172 -9.78 6.96 -10.50
C GLU A 172 -8.91 5.87 -11.15
N PHE A 173 -7.95 6.32 -11.95
CA PHE A 173 -6.91 5.49 -12.53
C PHE A 173 -5.55 6.03 -12.10
N GLY A 174 -4.64 5.17 -11.69
CA GLY A 174 -3.29 5.54 -11.30
C GLY A 174 -2.26 4.69 -12.01
N VAL A 175 -1.15 5.30 -12.41
CA VAL A 175 0.05 4.57 -12.84
C VAL A 175 1.25 5.14 -12.11
N ALA A 176 2.10 4.26 -11.60
CA ALA A 176 3.36 4.63 -10.97
C ALA A 176 4.50 3.72 -11.43
N VAL A 177 5.72 4.24 -11.35
CA VAL A 177 6.95 3.52 -11.72
C VAL A 177 7.86 3.45 -10.50
N PRO A 178 7.66 2.48 -9.59
CA PRO A 178 8.48 2.33 -8.41
C PRO A 178 9.93 1.97 -8.78
N TRP A 179 10.86 2.71 -8.21
CA TRP A 179 12.29 2.39 -8.17
C TRP A 179 12.67 2.00 -6.75
N ARG A 180 13.20 0.80 -6.59
CA ARG A 180 13.63 0.26 -5.30
C ARG A 180 15.16 0.20 -5.29
N PHE A 181 15.74 0.73 -4.21
CA PHE A 181 17.19 0.79 -4.00
C PHE A 181 17.51 0.03 -2.71
N HIS A 182 18.17 -1.10 -2.85
CA HIS A 182 18.53 -1.97 -1.73
C HIS A 182 19.88 -1.55 -1.14
N ALA A 183 20.04 -1.67 0.17
CA ALA A 183 21.31 -1.37 0.86
C ALA A 183 22.50 -2.19 0.31
N GLY A 184 22.24 -3.39 -0.24
CA GLY A 184 23.23 -4.25 -0.92
C GLY A 184 23.63 -3.78 -2.32
N GLY A 185 23.08 -2.68 -2.83
CA GLY A 185 23.37 -2.13 -4.15
C GLY A 185 22.50 -2.68 -5.29
N ALA A 186 21.71 -3.72 -5.03
CA ALA A 186 20.68 -4.21 -5.94
C ALA A 186 19.62 -3.13 -6.22
N ARG A 187 18.99 -3.20 -7.39
CA ARG A 187 18.00 -2.21 -7.84
C ARG A 187 16.88 -2.88 -8.60
N ASP A 188 15.66 -2.51 -8.25
CA ASP A 188 14.49 -3.03 -8.93
C ASP A 188 13.68 -1.89 -9.52
N VAL A 189 13.00 -2.21 -10.62
CA VAL A 189 12.02 -1.33 -11.23
C VAL A 189 10.72 -2.09 -11.37
N GLY A 190 9.62 -1.39 -11.13
CA GLY A 190 8.31 -1.89 -11.41
C GLY A 190 7.45 -0.90 -12.17
N VAL A 191 6.27 -1.36 -12.53
CA VAL A 191 5.17 -0.57 -13.05
C VAL A 191 3.92 -1.03 -12.32
N ILE A 192 3.22 -0.10 -11.71
CA ILE A 192 1.95 -0.34 -11.02
C ILE A 192 0.88 0.42 -11.77
N GLY A 193 -0.18 -0.26 -12.17
CA GLY A 193 -1.41 0.34 -12.69
C GLY A 193 -2.58 -0.02 -11.78
N MET A 194 -3.31 0.98 -11.28
CA MET A 194 -4.46 0.79 -10.40
C MET A 194 -5.71 1.43 -10.99
N LEU A 195 -6.83 0.76 -10.80
CA LEU A 195 -8.18 1.24 -11.06
C LEU A 195 -8.95 1.22 -9.75
N THR A 196 -9.46 2.38 -9.35
CA THR A 196 -10.19 2.56 -8.11
C THR A 196 -11.58 3.08 -8.42
N TRP A 197 -12.59 2.38 -7.92
CA TRP A 197 -13.98 2.77 -8.00
C TRP A 197 -14.49 3.21 -6.63
N GLN A 198 -15.18 4.34 -6.61
CA GLN A 198 -15.79 4.91 -5.42
C GLN A 198 -17.30 5.00 -5.61
N GLY A 199 -18.07 4.32 -4.77
CA GLY A 199 -19.53 4.37 -4.83
C GLY A 199 -20.22 3.54 -3.75
N GLY A 200 -21.33 4.06 -3.22
CA GLY A 200 -22.07 3.43 -2.11
C GLY A 200 -21.32 3.46 -0.78
N GLY A 201 -22.02 3.58 0.33
CA GLY A 201 -21.45 3.81 1.68
C GLY A 201 -22.33 4.80 2.43
N ALA A 202 -22.53 4.58 3.72
CA ALA A 202 -23.52 5.28 4.55
C ALA A 202 -23.35 6.81 4.55
#